data_AF-A0AAD5QXL4-F1
#
_entry.id   AF-A0AAD5QXL4-F1
#
_cell.length_a   1.000
_cell.length_b   1.000
_cell.length_c   1.000
_cell.angle_alpha   90.00
_cell.angle_beta   90.00
_cell.angle_gamma   90.00
#
_symmetry.space_group_name_H-M   'P 1'
#
loop_
_entity.id
_entity.type
_entity.pdbx_description
1 polymer ?
#
loop_
_entity_poly.entity_id
_entity_poly.type
_entity_poly.pdbx_seq_one_letter_code
_entity_poly.pdbx_strand_id
1 'polypeptide(L)'
;MLNKVLSAQQSLPSASSTDPVFNTVQSVEGSQLSSQISLEVKQQMIEQFCKDSGMIPAWSEKCLVDCDWNYEAAGQAFLINRHNIPKEAFSQV
;
A
#
# COMPACT_ATOMS: atom_id res chain seq x y z
N MET A 1 57.27 -28.20 7.65
CA MET A 1 55.80 -28.17 7.70
C MET A 1 55.34 -26.83 7.15
N LEU A 2 54.63 -26.84 6.02
CA LEU A 2 54.18 -25.65 5.31
C LEU A 2 52.80 -25.27 5.85
N ASN A 3 52.65 -24.12 6.51
CA ASN A 3 51.33 -23.57 6.83
C ASN A 3 51.28 -22.11 6.40
N LYS A 4 50.51 -21.87 5.34
CA LYS A 4 49.97 -20.57 4.91
C LYS A 4 49.04 -20.05 6.01
N VAL A 5 49.21 -18.80 6.42
CA VAL A 5 48.13 -18.01 7.03
C VAL A 5 47.94 -16.74 6.23
N LEU A 6 46.66 -16.47 6.02
CA LEU A 6 46.05 -15.58 5.05
C LEU A 6 45.37 -14.46 5.84
N SER A 7 45.31 -13.30 5.19
CA SER A 7 44.37 -12.19 5.38
C SER A 7 44.62 -11.20 6.52
N ALA A 8 45.00 -10.01 6.05
CA ALA A 8 44.98 -8.74 6.73
C ALA A 8 43.56 -8.29 7.10
N GLN A 9 43.54 -7.50 8.17
CA GLN A 9 42.42 -6.75 8.74
C GLN A 9 41.84 -5.74 7.74
N GLN A 10 40.54 -5.45 7.88
CA GLN A 10 40.01 -4.10 7.66
C GLN A 10 38.75 -3.86 8.54
N SER A 11 39.00 -3.11 9.61
CA SER A 11 38.20 -2.05 10.27
C SER A 11 36.67 -2.13 10.36
N LEU A 12 36.17 -2.23 11.60
CA LEU A 12 34.88 -1.69 12.11
C LEU A 12 35.02 -0.15 12.35
N PRO A 13 33.97 0.70 12.47
CA PRO A 13 32.70 0.41 13.18
C PRO A 13 31.38 1.12 12.73
N SER A 14 30.29 0.70 13.40
CA SER A 14 29.02 1.39 13.69
C SER A 14 28.05 1.68 12.55
N ALA A 15 27.08 0.78 12.38
CA ALA A 15 25.69 1.19 12.15
C ALA A 15 24.79 0.38 13.08
N SER A 16 23.99 1.11 13.82
CA SER A 16 22.93 0.74 14.74
C SER A 16 21.95 -0.29 14.17
N SER A 17 21.54 -1.20 15.05
CA SER A 17 20.17 -1.69 15.27
C SER A 17 19.16 -1.41 14.15
N THR A 18 18.73 -2.45 13.45
CA THR A 18 17.32 -2.78 13.15
C THR A 18 17.27 -4.13 12.44
N ASP A 19 17.25 -5.22 13.21
CA ASP A 19 16.28 -6.27 12.91
C ASP A 19 15.01 -5.83 13.67
N PRO A 20 13.89 -5.68 12.97
CA PRO A 20 13.18 -6.87 12.55
C PRO A 20 12.89 -6.91 11.05
N VAL A 21 13.16 -8.10 10.49
CA VAL A 21 12.31 -8.79 9.52
C VAL A 21 10.91 -8.17 9.45
N PHE A 22 10.57 -7.67 8.25
CA PHE A 22 9.23 -7.33 7.77
C PHE A 22 8.12 -7.62 8.78
N ASN A 23 7.89 -6.70 9.70
CA ASN A 23 6.64 -6.65 10.44
C ASN A 23 5.60 -6.03 9.51
N THR A 24 5.24 -6.78 8.45
CA THR A 24 3.95 -6.63 7.77
C THR A 24 2.90 -7.06 8.77
N VAL A 25 2.63 -6.19 9.74
CA VAL A 25 1.36 -6.17 10.45
C VAL A 25 0.36 -5.48 9.54
N GLN A 26 -0.25 -6.30 8.71
CA GLN A 26 -1.58 -6.16 8.15
C GLN A 26 -1.94 -7.59 7.72
N SER A 27 -2.19 -8.53 8.65
CA SER A 27 -3.36 -8.55 9.53
C SER A 27 -4.62 -7.98 8.86
N VAL A 28 -4.97 -8.50 7.69
CA VAL A 28 -6.38 -8.83 7.45
C VAL A 28 -6.42 -10.28 6.99
N GLU A 29 -6.48 -11.13 8.00
CA GLU A 29 -7.05 -12.47 7.91
C GLU A 29 -8.39 -12.33 7.16
N GLY A 30 -8.39 -12.70 5.88
CA GLY A 30 -9.58 -12.78 5.04
C GLY A 30 -10.43 -13.96 5.45
N SER A 31 -10.78 -14.04 6.73
CA SER A 31 -11.77 -14.95 7.25
C SER A 31 -13.05 -14.14 7.44
N GLN A 32 -14.01 -14.42 6.56
CA GLN A 32 -15.44 -14.19 6.82
C GLN A 32 -15.92 -12.73 6.79
N LEU A 33 -16.17 -12.19 5.60
CA LEU A 33 -17.10 -11.06 5.44
C LEU A 33 -18.14 -11.37 4.36
N SER A 34 -19.06 -12.25 4.74
CA SER A 34 -20.41 -12.19 4.21
C SER A 34 -21.06 -10.90 4.72
N SER A 35 -21.33 -9.99 3.78
CA SER A 35 -22.38 -8.95 3.81
C SER A 35 -22.15 -7.61 4.53
N GLN A 36 -21.04 -7.33 5.24
CA GLN A 36 -20.80 -6.00 5.81
C GLN A 36 -19.30 -5.64 5.77
N ILE A 37 -18.87 -4.86 4.79
CA ILE A 37 -17.49 -4.33 4.76
C ILE A 37 -17.33 -3.34 5.93
N SER A 38 -16.46 -3.67 6.88
CA SER A 38 -16.16 -2.84 8.05
C SER A 38 -15.58 -1.48 7.65
N LEU A 39 -15.86 -0.43 8.44
CA LEU A 39 -15.33 0.92 8.21
C LEU A 39 -13.81 0.97 8.09
N GLU A 40 -13.09 0.12 8.82
CA GLU A 40 -11.64 0.00 8.72
C GLU A 40 -11.20 -0.50 7.34
N VAL A 41 -11.87 -1.53 6.80
CA VAL A 41 -11.61 -2.05 5.45
C VAL A 41 -11.92 -0.99 4.40
N LYS A 42 -13.02 -0.25 4.58
CA LYS A 42 -13.38 0.88 3.71
C LYS A 42 -12.27 1.94 3.68
N GLN A 43 -11.79 2.35 4.86
CA GLN A 43 -10.72 3.33 4.99
C GLN A 43 -9.45 2.86 4.29
N GLN A 44 -9.08 1.59 4.47
CA GLN A 44 -7.94 0.99 3.78
C GLN A 44 -8.11 1.00 2.27
N MET A 45 -9.27 0.61 1.75
CA MET A 45 -9.54 0.63 0.31
C MET A 45 -9.41 2.05 -0.25
N ILE A 46 -9.95 3.05 0.46
CA ILE A 46 -9.82 4.47 0.08
C ILE A 46 -8.35 4.89 0.04
N GLU A 47 -7.58 4.58 1.09
CA GLU A 47 -6.17 4.94 1.16
C GLU A 47 -5.32 4.27 0.08
N GLN A 48 -5.56 2.99 -0.19
CA GLN A 48 -4.90 2.28 -1.30
C GLN A 48 -5.27 2.91 -2.64
N PHE A 49 -6.56 3.18 -2.84
CA PHE A 49 -7.04 3.79 -4.08
C PHE A 49 -6.44 5.18 -4.28
N CYS A 50 -6.31 5.99 -3.23
CA CYS A 50 -5.61 7.28 -3.27
C CYS A 50 -4.16 7.13 -3.72
N LYS A 51 -3.44 6.12 -3.23
CA LYS A 51 -2.04 5.87 -3.60
C LYS A 51 -1.90 5.41 -5.05
N ASP A 52 -2.79 4.52 -5.52
CA ASP A 52 -2.77 4.00 -6.89
C ASP A 52 -3.21 5.04 -7.93
N SER A 53 -4.31 5.77 -7.64
CA SER A 53 -4.92 6.72 -8.57
C SER A 53 -4.33 8.13 -8.49
N GLY A 54 -3.71 8.49 -7.35
CA GLY A 54 -3.35 9.87 -7.01
C GLY A 54 -4.56 10.74 -6.61
N MET A 55 -5.75 10.16 -6.45
CA MET A 55 -6.95 10.88 -6.04
C MET A 55 -6.97 11.18 -4.54
N ILE A 56 -7.72 12.21 -4.15
CA ILE A 56 -8.01 12.49 -2.74
C ILE A 56 -9.04 11.50 -2.17
N PRO A 57 -9.03 11.24 -0.84
CA PRO A 57 -9.89 10.24 -0.22
C PRO A 57 -11.38 10.44 -0.47
N ALA A 58 -11.86 11.68 -0.56
CA ALA A 58 -13.27 11.97 -0.85
C ALA A 58 -13.71 11.46 -2.24
N TRP A 59 -12.81 11.47 -3.23
CA TRP A 59 -13.11 10.97 -4.57
C TRP A 59 -12.89 9.46 -4.67
N SER A 60 -11.84 8.94 -4.04
CA SER A 60 -11.60 7.50 -3.92
C SER A 60 -12.76 6.78 -3.24
N GLU A 61 -13.28 7.31 -2.13
CA GLU A 61 -14.47 6.79 -1.46
C GLU A 61 -15.67 6.79 -2.38
N LYS A 62 -15.91 7.89 -3.08
CA LYS A 62 -17.05 8.01 -3.99
C LYS A 62 -16.98 7.00 -5.13
N CYS A 63 -15.80 6.78 -5.73
CA CYS A 63 -15.60 5.73 -6.73
C CYS A 63 -15.83 4.33 -6.17
N LEU A 64 -15.36 4.06 -4.95
CA LEU A 64 -15.59 2.78 -4.29
C LEU A 64 -17.08 2.58 -3.98
N VAL A 65 -17.78 3.58 -3.47
CA VAL A 65 -19.23 3.52 -3.18
C VAL A 65 -20.05 3.29 -4.45
N ASP A 66 -19.73 3.98 -5.55
CA ASP A 66 -20.41 3.82 -6.84
C ASP A 66 -20.20 2.41 -7.43
N CYS A 67 -19.09 1.77 -7.07
CA CYS A 67 -18.75 0.41 -7.45
C CYS A 67 -19.10 -0.63 -6.38
N ASP A 68 -20.04 -0.34 -5.46
CA ASP A 68 -20.46 -1.27 -4.38
C ASP A 68 -19.30 -1.75 -3.48
N TRP A 69 -18.33 -0.88 -3.24
CA TRP A 69 -17.06 -1.15 -2.54
C TRP A 69 -16.25 -2.28 -3.20
N ASN A 70 -16.38 -2.46 -4.51
CA ASN A 70 -15.57 -3.39 -5.27
C ASN A 70 -14.30 -2.69 -5.78
N TYR A 71 -13.15 -3.01 -5.18
CA TYR A 71 -11.86 -2.41 -5.54
C TYR A 71 -11.50 -2.61 -7.01
N GLU A 72 -11.76 -3.81 -7.53
CA GLU A 72 -11.43 -4.16 -8.92
C GLU A 72 -12.30 -3.35 -9.89
N ALA A 73 -13.61 -3.31 -9.64
CA ALA A 73 -14.54 -2.53 -10.47
C ALA A 73 -14.24 -1.02 -10.38
N ALA A 74 -13.95 -0.50 -9.18
CA ALA A 74 -13.56 0.89 -8.98
C ALA A 74 -12.26 1.24 -9.74
N GLY A 75 -11.27 0.34 -9.71
CA GLY A 75 -10.02 0.52 -10.45
C GLY A 75 -10.24 0.54 -11.96
N GLN A 76 -11.05 -0.37 -12.49
CA GLN A 76 -11.41 -0.38 -13.91
C GLN A 76 -12.19 0.89 -14.31
N ALA A 77 -13.18 1.28 -13.51
CA ALA A 77 -13.96 2.50 -13.73
C ALA A 77 -13.06 3.74 -13.70
N PHE A 78 -12.11 3.81 -12.77
CA PHE A 78 -11.11 4.87 -12.73
C PHE A 78 -10.25 4.89 -13.99
N LEU A 79 -9.74 3.75 -14.47
CA LEU A 79 -8.91 3.70 -15.68
C LEU A 79 -9.68 4.18 -16.91
N ILE A 80 -10.94 3.77 -17.05
CA ILE A 80 -11.83 4.19 -18.14
C ILE A 80 -12.12 5.70 -18.03
N ASN A 81 -12.42 6.19 -16.82
CA ASN A 81 -12.79 7.57 -16.57
C ASN A 81 -11.59 8.49 -16.30
N ARG A 82 -10.35 7.99 -16.33
CA ARG A 82 -9.13 8.72 -15.91
C ARG A 82 -8.98 10.08 -16.58
N HIS A 83 -9.36 10.17 -17.85
CA HIS A 83 -9.30 11.40 -18.65
C HIS A 83 -10.49 12.34 -18.43
N ASN A 84 -11.58 11.85 -17.84
CA ASN A 84 -12.80 12.59 -17.50
C ASN A 84 -12.84 13.03 -16.03
N ILE A 85 -11.93 12.53 -15.19
CA ILE A 85 -11.87 12.87 -13.78
C ILE A 85 -11.37 14.32 -13.63
N PRO A 86 -12.10 15.17 -12.89
CA PRO A 86 -11.70 16.56 -12.70
C PRO A 86 -10.41 16.68 -11.90
N LYS A 87 -9.64 17.73 -12.15
CA LYS A 87 -8.40 18.04 -11.41
C LYS A 87 -8.59 18.14 -9.90
N GLU A 88 -9.80 18.51 -9.45
CA GLU A 88 -10.17 18.58 -8.02
C GLU A 88 -10.16 17.21 -7.34
N ALA A 89 -10.23 16.13 -8.12
CA ALA A 89 -10.15 14.79 -7.60
C ALA A 89 -8.73 14.35 -7.31
N PHE A 90 -7.73 14.99 -7.90
CA PHE A 90 -6.33 14.70 -7.65
C PHE A 90 -5.79 15.67 -6.62
N SER A 91 -5.10 15.16 -5.60
CA SER A 91 -4.48 16.03 -4.61
C SER A 91 -3.41 16.86 -5.31
N GLN A 92 -3.63 18.17 -5.40
CA GLN A 92 -2.63 19.11 -5.90
C GLN A 92 -1.57 19.28 -4.79
N VAL A 93 -0.67 18.31 -4.69
CA VAL A 93 0.56 18.43 -3.87
C VAL A 93 1.74 18.76 -4.76
#